data_AF-A0A9D8TR58-F1
#
_entry.id   AF-A0A9D8TR58-F1
#
_cell.length_a   1.000
_cell.length_b   1.000
_cell.length_c   1.000
_cell.angle_alpha   90.00
_cell.angle_beta   90.00
_cell.angle_gamma   90.00
#
_symmetry.space_group_name_H-M   'P 1'
#
loop_
_entity.id
_entity.type
_entity.pdbx_description
1 polymer ?
#
loop_
_entity_poly.entity_id
_entity_poly.type
_entity_poly.pdbx_seq_one_letter_code
_entity_poly.pdbx_strand_id
1 'polypeptide(L)'
;FAKLGGNYFEASGKLTLGALFDGMGYENADRFPRSKRIHTFLLERMGRLPEEGEEYEIGDLTFTIDEVTEDRIARVTVKLETPELELPPMEEDGEEVEKE
;
A
#
# COMPACT_ATOMS: atom_id res chain seq x y z
N PHE A 1 7.34 -11.29 -3.54
CA PHE A 1 6.72 -10.02 -3.95
C PHE A 1 5.98 -10.31 -5.23
N ALA A 2 4.69 -10.03 -5.27
CA ALA A 2 3.84 -10.22 -6.44
C ALA A 2 2.80 -9.09 -6.47
N LYS A 3 2.60 -8.48 -7.63
CA LYS A 3 1.49 -7.53 -7.82
C LYS A 3 0.21 -8.33 -8.04
N LEU A 4 -0.79 -8.14 -7.18
CA LEU A 4 -2.07 -8.86 -7.27
C LEU A 4 -3.02 -8.21 -8.28
N GLY A 5 -2.92 -6.88 -8.46
CA GLY A 5 -3.73 -6.11 -9.40
C GLY A 5 -4.05 -4.72 -8.86
N GLY A 6 -4.28 -3.75 -9.75
CA GLY A 6 -4.50 -2.35 -9.36
C GLY A 6 -3.38 -1.82 -8.46
N ASN A 7 -3.75 -1.46 -7.24
CA ASN A 7 -2.84 -0.98 -6.19
C ASN A 7 -2.59 -1.98 -5.06
N TYR A 8 -2.88 -3.27 -5.27
CA TYR A 8 -2.65 -4.34 -4.30
C TYR A 8 -1.38 -5.13 -4.63
N PHE A 9 -0.54 -5.30 -3.61
CA PHE A 9 0.78 -5.93 -3.72
C PHE A 9 0.98 -6.92 -2.58
N GLU A 10 1.28 -8.17 -2.91
CA GLU A 10 1.67 -9.19 -1.94
C GLU A 10 3.19 -9.14 -1.70
N ALA A 11 3.60 -9.15 -0.45
CA ALA A 11 5.00 -9.22 -0.07
C ALA A 11 5.26 -10.20 1.07
N SER A 12 6.45 -10.83 1.03
CA SER A 12 6.91 -11.63 2.16
C SER A 12 7.33 -10.72 3.30
N GLY A 13 6.98 -11.08 4.53
CA GLY A 13 7.44 -10.36 5.72
C GLY A 13 8.96 -10.24 5.81
N LYS A 14 9.72 -11.17 5.20
CA LYS A 14 11.20 -11.16 5.15
C LYS A 14 11.77 -10.10 4.20
N LEU A 15 10.96 -9.55 3.30
CA LEU A 15 11.37 -8.52 2.35
C LEU A 15 11.64 -7.20 3.09
N THR A 16 12.53 -6.38 2.57
CA THR A 16 12.78 -5.04 3.11
C THR A 16 11.76 -4.05 2.61
N LEU A 17 11.44 -3.04 3.42
CA LEU A 17 10.55 -1.95 3.02
C LEU A 17 11.06 -1.25 1.75
N GLY A 18 12.37 -1.07 1.63
CA GLY A 18 12.98 -0.48 0.43
C GLY A 18 12.69 -1.27 -0.84
N ALA A 19 12.79 -2.61 -0.79
CA ALA A 19 12.50 -3.45 -1.95
C ALA A 19 11.00 -3.50 -2.27
N LEU A 20 10.14 -3.42 -1.24
CA LEU A 20 8.69 -3.32 -1.41
C LEU A 20 8.34 -2.03 -2.16
N PHE A 21 8.82 -0.88 -1.66
CA PHE A 21 8.51 0.42 -2.23
C PHE A 21 9.08 0.61 -3.63
N ASP A 22 10.28 0.07 -3.89
CA ASP A 22 10.86 0.06 -5.24
C ASP A 22 9.98 -0.71 -6.22
N GLY A 23 9.50 -1.90 -5.83
CA GLY A 23 8.58 -2.71 -6.64
C GLY A 23 7.19 -2.09 -6.81
N MET A 24 6.75 -1.28 -5.87
CA MET A 24 5.47 -0.55 -5.93
C MET A 24 5.56 0.77 -6.70
N GLY A 25 6.76 1.34 -6.88
CA GLY A 25 6.94 2.71 -7.36
C GLY A 25 6.48 3.77 -6.36
N TYR A 26 6.56 3.48 -5.05
CA TYR A 26 6.07 4.38 -4.01
C TYR A 26 7.04 5.55 -3.76
N GLU A 27 6.62 6.77 -4.08
CA GLU A 27 7.47 7.96 -4.04
C GLU A 27 7.77 8.45 -2.61
N ASN A 28 6.85 8.24 -1.67
CA ASN A 28 6.99 8.69 -0.28
C ASN A 28 7.76 7.69 0.62
N ALA A 29 8.63 6.87 0.03
CA ALA A 29 9.40 5.83 0.72
C ALA A 29 10.41 6.38 1.74
N ASP A 30 10.87 7.63 1.59
CA ASP A 30 11.85 8.27 2.47
C ASP A 30 11.37 8.46 3.92
N ARG A 31 10.05 8.39 4.15
CA ARG A 31 9.46 8.44 5.51
C ARG A 31 9.65 7.13 6.29
N PHE A 32 10.16 6.09 5.64
CA PHE A 32 10.25 4.74 6.19
C PHE A 32 11.71 4.22 6.19
N PRO A 33 12.08 3.38 7.15
CA PRO A 33 13.41 2.78 7.20
C PRO A 33 13.58 1.73 6.11
N ARG A 34 14.10 2.12 4.92
CA ARG A 34 14.21 1.26 3.73
C ARG A 34 14.96 -0.07 3.97
N SER A 35 15.94 -0.10 4.85
CA SER A 35 16.71 -1.31 5.18
C SER A 35 15.99 -2.26 6.14
N LYS A 36 14.90 -1.82 6.78
CA LYS A 36 14.15 -2.62 7.75
C LYS A 36 13.25 -3.62 7.04
N ARG A 37 13.09 -4.81 7.62
CA ARG A 37 12.18 -5.85 7.12
C ARG A 37 10.74 -5.50 7.48
N ILE A 38 9.81 -5.87 6.60
CA ILE A 38 8.38 -5.62 6.78
C ILE A 38 7.89 -6.22 8.11
N HIS A 39 8.23 -7.48 8.38
CA HIS A 39 7.80 -8.15 9.62
C HIS A 39 8.28 -7.41 10.87
N THR A 40 9.55 -6.99 10.91
CA THR A 40 10.13 -6.27 12.05
C THR A 40 9.47 -4.91 12.22
N PHE A 41 9.26 -4.19 11.12
CA PHE A 41 8.63 -2.87 11.15
C PHE A 41 7.20 -2.92 11.69
N LEU A 42 6.39 -3.87 11.23
CA LEU A 42 5.00 -4.01 11.67
C LEU A 42 4.93 -4.46 13.13
N LEU A 43 5.75 -5.42 13.55
CA LEU A 43 5.82 -5.85 14.96
C LEU A 43 6.22 -4.70 15.90
N GLU A 44 7.22 -3.89 15.54
CA GLU A 44 7.62 -2.72 16.33
C GLU A 44 6.52 -1.65 16.39
N ARG A 45 5.74 -1.49 15.31
CA ARG A 45 4.65 -0.51 15.26
C ARG A 45 3.44 -0.96 16.06
N MET A 46 3.07 -2.23 15.95
CA MET A 46 1.89 -2.79 16.61
C MET A 46 2.19 -3.16 18.06
N GLY A 47 3.46 -3.36 18.43
CA GLY A 47 3.89 -3.72 19.78
C GLY A 47 3.50 -5.15 20.20
N ARG A 48 2.93 -5.93 19.29
CA ARG A 48 2.51 -7.33 19.46
C ARG A 48 2.61 -8.07 18.13
N LEU A 49 2.54 -9.41 18.19
CA LEU A 49 2.27 -10.22 17.01
C LEU A 49 0.80 -10.00 16.59
N PRO A 50 0.53 -9.48 15.38
CA PRO A 50 -0.84 -9.29 14.91
C PRO A 50 -1.48 -10.63 14.53
N GLU A 51 -2.79 -10.61 14.33
CA GLU A 51 -3.58 -11.75 13.87
C GLU A 51 -3.74 -11.72 12.35
N GLU A 52 -4.02 -12.88 11.76
CA GLU A 52 -4.33 -13.00 10.33
C GLU A 52 -5.63 -12.25 10.02
N GLY A 53 -5.62 -11.45 8.95
CA GLY A 53 -6.69 -10.54 8.58
C GLY A 53 -6.64 -9.17 9.26
N GLU A 54 -5.70 -8.92 10.18
CA GLU A 54 -5.56 -7.61 10.81
C GLU A 54 -4.99 -6.58 9.80
N GLU A 55 -5.53 -5.37 9.84
CA GLU A 55 -5.14 -4.29 8.94
C GLU A 55 -4.48 -3.15 9.70
N TYR A 56 -3.45 -2.56 9.09
CA TYR A 56 -2.70 -1.46 9.67
C TYR A 56 -2.42 -0.37 8.64
N GLU A 57 -2.96 0.81 8.89
CA GLU A 57 -2.91 1.95 7.98
C GLU A 57 -1.80 2.94 8.38
N ILE A 58 -1.00 3.38 7.41
CA ILE A 58 0.08 4.34 7.60
C ILE A 58 0.15 5.30 6.41
N GLY A 59 -0.46 6.48 6.56
CA GLY A 59 -0.55 7.43 5.46
C GLY A 59 -1.37 6.81 4.33
N ASP A 60 -0.80 6.76 3.13
CA ASP A 60 -1.43 6.23 1.92
C ASP A 60 -1.26 4.71 1.74
N LEU A 61 -0.84 4.00 2.79
CA LEU A 61 -0.55 2.57 2.74
C LEU A 61 -1.39 1.80 3.76
N THR A 62 -2.10 0.78 3.30
CA THR A 62 -2.77 -0.20 4.16
C THR A 62 -2.01 -1.52 4.10
N PHE A 63 -1.56 -2.02 5.24
CA PHE A 63 -0.91 -3.31 5.40
C PHE A 63 -1.92 -4.30 5.99
N THR A 64 -2.32 -5.28 5.21
CA THR A 64 -3.17 -6.40 5.65
C THR A 64 -2.29 -7.61 5.93
N ILE A 65 -2.41 -8.17 7.13
CA ILE A 65 -1.68 -9.37 7.53
C ILE A 65 -2.36 -10.59 6.91
N ASP A 66 -1.68 -11.24 5.98
CA ASP A 66 -2.26 -12.39 5.26
C ASP A 66 -1.94 -13.72 5.96
N GLU A 67 -0.68 -13.89 6.39
CA GLU A 67 -0.20 -15.11 7.03
C GLU A 67 0.75 -14.79 8.17
N VAL A 68 0.48 -15.37 9.34
CA VAL A 68 1.33 -15.27 10.54
C VAL A 68 1.85 -16.64 10.91
N THR A 69 3.15 -16.71 11.19
CA THR A 69 3.80 -17.90 11.77
C THR A 69 4.00 -17.70 13.27
N GLU A 70 4.39 -18.75 13.99
CA GLU A 70 4.50 -18.78 15.47
C GLU A 70 5.13 -17.54 16.13
N ASP A 71 6.08 -16.85 15.47
CA ASP A 71 6.79 -15.70 16.03
C ASP A 71 6.82 -14.46 15.10
N ARG A 72 6.27 -14.56 13.88
CA ARG A 72 6.43 -13.47 12.89
C ARG A 72 5.39 -13.49 11.78
N ILE A 73 5.21 -12.32 11.18
CA ILE A 73 4.44 -12.12 9.96
C ILE A 73 5.20 -12.74 8.76
N ALA A 74 4.58 -13.71 8.09
CA ALA A 74 5.16 -14.41 6.95
C ALA A 74 4.80 -13.75 5.62
N ARG A 75 3.54 -13.30 5.49
CA ARG A 75 3.02 -12.61 4.30
C ARG A 75 2.17 -11.42 4.69
N VAL A 76 2.24 -10.39 3.86
CA VAL A 76 1.38 -9.23 3.94
C VAL A 76 0.90 -8.85 2.56
N THR A 77 -0.31 -8.33 2.52
CA THR A 77 -0.83 -7.59 1.37
C THR A 77 -0.72 -6.10 1.69
N VAL A 78 -0.21 -5.33 0.74
CA VAL A 78 -0.06 -3.89 0.85
C VAL A 78 -0.93 -3.26 -0.22
N LYS A 79 -1.87 -2.43 0.20
CA LYS A 79 -2.66 -1.57 -0.67
C LYS A 79 -2.04 -0.18 -0.66
N LEU A 80 -1.72 0.34 -1.84
CA LEU A 80 -1.43 1.74 -2.01
C LEU A 80 -2.74 2.48 -2.27
N GLU A 81 -3.14 3.35 -1.37
CA GLU A 81 -4.19 4.31 -1.64
C GLU A 81 -3.60 5.34 -2.60
N THR A 82 -3.85 5.16 -3.90
CA THR A 82 -3.68 6.27 -4.82
C THR A 82 -4.62 7.37 -4.35
N PRO A 83 -4.17 8.63 -4.23
CA PRO A 83 -5.13 9.71 -4.17
C PRO A 83 -6.05 9.50 -5.37
N GLU A 84 -7.36 9.38 -5.13
CA GLU A 84 -8.31 9.61 -6.21
C GLU A 84 -7.83 10.90 -6.86
N LEU A 85 -7.34 10.82 -8.10
CA LEU A 85 -7.30 11.99 -8.93
C LEU A 85 -8.74 12.47 -8.87
N GLU A 86 -8.99 13.51 -8.09
CA GLU A 86 -10.17 14.33 -8.21
C GLU A 86 -10.11 14.79 -9.66
N LEU A 87 -10.68 13.99 -10.56
CA LEU A 87 -10.90 14.40 -11.92
C LEU A 87 -11.73 15.66 -11.73
N PRO A 88 -11.26 16.83 -12.21
CA PRO A 88 -12.13 17.99 -12.21
C PRO A 88 -13.43 17.52 -12.88
N PRO A 89 -14.61 17.93 -12.38
CA PRO A 89 -15.86 17.58 -13.04
C PRO A 89 -15.65 17.88 -14.52
N MET A 90 -15.83 16.88 -15.38
CA MET A 90 -15.86 17.11 -16.81
C MET A 90 -16.95 18.15 -17.00
N GLU A 91 -16.55 19.41 -17.22
CA GLU A 91 -17.43 20.41 -17.77
C GLU A 91 -17.86 19.81 -19.10
N GLU A 92 -19.08 19.27 -19.14
CA GLU A 92 -19.76 18.95 -20.38
C GLU A 92 -19.75 20.26 -21.16
N ASP A 93 -18.83 20.36 -22.11
CA ASP A 93 -18.78 21.43 -23.09
C ASP A 93 -20.09 21.33 -23.87
N GLY A 94 -21.07 22.06 -23.38
CA GLY A 94 -22.39 22.20 -23.97
C GLY A 94 -22.22 22.90 -25.30
N GLU A 95 -22.04 22.10 -26.34
CA GLU A 95 -22.28 22.46 -27.72
C GLU A 95 -23.74 22.97 -27.84
N GLU A 96 -23.93 24.29 -27.80
CA GLU A 96 -25.06 24.92 -28.47
C GLU A 96 -24.54 25.82 -29.60
N VAL A 97 -24.44 25.13 -30.73
CA VAL A 97 -24.53 25.59 -32.11
C VAL A 97 -25.12 26.99 -32.33
N GLU A 98 -24.42 27.73 -33.18
CA GLU A 98 -24.90 28.90 -33.90
C GLU A 98 -26.28 28.66 -34.54
N LYS A 99 -27.21 29.62 -34.45
CA LYS A 99 -28.20 29.90 -35.51
C LYS A 99 -28.70 31.35 -35.45
N GLU A 100 -28.37 32.06 -36.53
CA GLU A 100 -29.07 33.15 -37.26
C GLU A 100 -29.75 34.30 -36.50
#